data_AF-C0D1N1-F1
#
_entry.id   AF-C0D1N1-F1
#
_cell.length_a   1.000
_cell.length_b   1.000
_cell.length_c   1.000
_cell.angle_alpha   90.00
_cell.angle_beta   90.00
_cell.angle_gamma   90.00
#
_symmetry.space_group_name_H-M   'P 1'
#
loop_
_entity.id
_entity.type
_entity.pdbx_description
1 polymer ?
#
loop_
_entity_poly.entity_id
_entity_poly.type
_entity_poly.pdbx_seq_one_letter_code
_entity_poly.pdbx_strand_id
1 'polypeptide(L)'
;MRQIRLILMTAAALMLASAIPGYAAPSQGVVMVKGSGAEEYSALPNADTLKQDVGFVPRLAETLAGDFRFESGSATESYDLDSKGNPVNRRKGLNFRYAKVLNGVTKTVSLSVEPSATLTGTENSTVVTYGDITLYCSDMQGNSVAWVQEENIYILLDINQKVTIDELTAMAKGLIDIKTDSAE
;
A
#
# COMPACT_ATOMS: atom_id res chain seq x y z
N MET A 1 -7.31 -14.71 -27.06
CA MET A 1 -6.32 -13.86 -26.36
C MET A 1 -7.07 -12.87 -25.49
N ARG A 2 -7.05 -13.07 -24.17
CA ARG A 2 -7.74 -12.22 -23.19
C ARG A 2 -6.98 -10.90 -23.12
N GLN A 3 -7.58 -9.83 -23.65
CA GLN A 3 -7.04 -8.47 -23.62
C GLN A 3 -6.80 -8.07 -22.16
N ILE A 4 -5.54 -8.05 -21.73
CA ILE A 4 -5.14 -7.47 -20.45
C ILE A 4 -5.38 -5.97 -20.60
N ARG A 5 -6.49 -5.47 -20.03
CA ARG A 5 -6.75 -4.03 -19.99
C ARG A 5 -5.72 -3.42 -19.04
N LEU A 6 -4.74 -2.72 -19.62
CA LEU A 6 -3.85 -1.81 -18.90
C LEU A 6 -4.74 -0.70 -18.33
N ILE A 7 -5.27 -0.89 -17.13
CA ILE A 7 -5.85 0.22 -16.39
C ILE A 7 -4.66 0.81 -15.65
N LEU A 8 -4.13 1.93 -16.16
CA LEU A 8 -3.34 2.85 -15.34
C LEU A 8 -4.27 3.37 -14.25
N MET A 9 -4.45 2.57 -13.20
CA MET A 9 -4.82 3.12 -11.92
C MET A 9 -3.56 3.85 -11.46
N THR A 10 -3.52 5.15 -11.70
CA THR A 10 -2.84 6.07 -10.80
C THR A 10 -3.56 5.96 -9.44
N ALA A 11 -3.53 4.79 -8.81
CA ALA A 11 -3.66 4.69 -7.37
C ALA A 11 -2.48 5.49 -6.90
N ALA A 12 -2.78 6.73 -6.49
CA ALA A 12 -1.84 7.79 -6.23
C ALA A 12 -0.52 7.18 -5.77
N ALA A 13 0.47 7.18 -6.67
CA ALA A 13 1.82 7.41 -6.24
C ALA A 13 1.70 8.77 -5.53
N LEU A 14 1.34 8.74 -4.23
CA LEU A 14 1.78 9.76 -3.32
C LEU A 14 3.25 9.88 -3.69
N MET A 15 3.64 11.07 -4.12
CA MET A 15 5.02 11.34 -4.48
C MET A 15 5.82 11.23 -3.20
N LEU A 16 6.12 9.99 -2.81
CA LEU A 16 7.01 9.63 -1.74
C LEU A 16 8.37 9.83 -2.37
N ALA A 17 8.98 10.98 -2.06
CA ALA A 17 10.32 11.30 -2.53
C ALA A 17 11.30 10.33 -1.88
N SER A 18 11.56 9.18 -2.49
CA SER A 18 12.68 8.33 -2.07
C SER A 18 13.98 9.08 -2.36
N ALA A 19 14.49 9.81 -1.38
CA ALA A 19 15.83 10.37 -1.44
C ALA A 19 16.82 9.22 -1.31
N ILE A 20 17.19 8.59 -2.42
CA ILE A 20 18.37 7.72 -2.48
C ILE A 20 19.58 8.66 -2.42
N PRO A 21 20.45 8.59 -1.39
CA PRO A 21 21.66 9.39 -1.33
C PRO A 21 22.55 9.02 -2.53
N GLY A 22 22.58 9.87 -3.56
CA GLY A 22 23.41 9.65 -4.75
C GLY A 22 22.78 10.02 -6.10
N TYR A 23 21.44 10.19 -6.17
CA TYR A 23 20.76 10.59 -7.41
C TYR A 23 20.07 11.95 -7.22
N ALA A 24 20.58 12.99 -7.88
CA ALA A 24 20.13 14.37 -7.77
C ALA A 24 18.88 14.71 -8.62
N ALA A 25 17.99 13.75 -8.86
CA ALA A 25 16.72 14.00 -9.55
C ALA A 25 15.59 13.26 -8.82
N PRO A 26 14.42 13.90 -8.60
CA PRO A 26 13.24 13.19 -8.13
C PRO A 26 12.86 12.17 -9.21
N SER A 27 13.18 10.90 -8.98
CA SER A 27 12.72 9.81 -9.85
C SER A 27 11.21 9.72 -9.72
N GLN A 28 10.49 9.94 -10.81
CA GLN A 28 9.06 9.65 -10.87
C GLN A 28 8.89 8.13 -10.83
N GLY A 29 8.58 7.60 -9.64
CA GLY A 29 8.24 6.19 -9.49
C GLY A 29 6.93 5.90 -10.21
N VAL A 30 6.94 4.88 -11.07
CA VAL A 30 5.72 4.40 -11.75
C VAL A 30 5.31 3.09 -11.08
N VAL A 31 4.09 3.06 -10.53
CA VAL A 31 3.49 1.85 -9.97
C VAL A 31 2.55 1.24 -11.01
N MET A 32 2.83 0.01 -11.43
CA MET A 32 1.91 -0.77 -12.26
C MET A 32 1.07 -1.66 -11.35
N VAL A 33 -0.20 -1.28 -11.18
CA VAL A 33 -1.22 -2.12 -10.56
C VAL A 33 -1.94 -2.88 -11.66
N LYS A 34 -2.11 -4.20 -11.53
CA LYS A 34 -2.98 -4.96 -12.43
C LYS A 34 -4.42 -4.46 -12.26
N GLY A 35 -5.07 -4.07 -13.37
CA GLY A 35 -6.45 -3.56 -13.36
C GLY A 35 -7.46 -4.55 -12.79
N SER A 36 -8.62 -4.04 -12.35
CA SER A 36 -9.69 -4.83 -11.74
C SER A 36 -10.12 -6.00 -12.63
N GLY A 37 -10.18 -7.22 -12.05
CA GLY A 37 -10.47 -8.48 -12.75
C GLY A 37 -9.26 -9.39 -13.01
N ALA A 38 -8.09 -9.03 -12.50
CA ALA A 38 -6.87 -9.84 -12.47
C ALA A 38 -6.35 -10.07 -11.04
N GLU A 39 -7.26 -10.05 -10.06
CA GLU A 39 -6.95 -10.31 -8.65
C GLU A 39 -6.57 -11.79 -8.50
N GLU A 40 -5.40 -12.03 -7.90
CA GLU A 40 -4.79 -13.34 -7.78
C GLU A 40 -5.15 -14.01 -6.45
N TYR A 41 -5.52 -13.20 -5.46
CA TYR A 41 -5.83 -13.64 -4.11
C TYR A 41 -7.31 -13.39 -3.81
N SER A 42 -8.10 -14.46 -3.68
CA SER A 42 -9.48 -14.43 -3.20
C SER A 42 -9.61 -14.68 -1.69
N ALA A 43 -8.49 -15.01 -1.05
CA ALA A 43 -8.30 -15.08 0.40
C ALA A 43 -6.90 -14.55 0.71
N LEU A 44 -6.62 -14.17 1.96
CA LEU A 44 -5.28 -13.71 2.33
C LEU A 44 -4.24 -14.82 2.07
N PRO A 45 -3.20 -14.53 1.28
CA PRO A 45 -2.14 -15.50 1.03
C PRO A 45 -1.32 -15.75 2.29
N ASN A 46 -0.87 -16.99 2.48
CA ASN A 46 0.00 -17.33 3.59
C ASN A 46 1.46 -16.88 3.32
N ALA A 47 2.31 -16.98 4.35
CA ALA A 47 3.70 -16.54 4.29
C ALA A 47 4.52 -17.21 3.17
N ASP A 48 4.30 -18.49 2.87
CA ASP A 48 5.04 -19.21 1.82
C ASP A 48 4.64 -18.72 0.43
N THR A 49 3.33 -18.52 0.19
CA THR A 49 2.83 -17.90 -1.04
C THR A 49 3.40 -16.50 -1.23
N LEU A 50 3.40 -15.67 -0.17
CA LEU A 50 3.94 -14.32 -0.22
C LEU A 50 5.45 -14.28 -0.51
N LYS A 51 6.24 -15.14 0.13
CA LYS A 51 7.68 -15.29 -0.17
C LYS A 51 7.90 -15.70 -1.63
N GLN A 52 7.10 -16.61 -2.16
CA GLN A 52 7.22 -17.06 -3.54
C GLN A 52 6.84 -15.96 -4.54
N ASP A 53 5.74 -15.25 -4.28
CA ASP A 53 5.16 -14.33 -5.25
C ASP A 53 5.91 -12.99 -5.28
N VAL A 54 6.20 -12.42 -4.11
CA VAL A 54 6.76 -11.07 -3.96
C VAL A 54 8.08 -10.99 -3.21
N GLY A 55 8.50 -12.05 -2.52
CA GLY A 55 9.82 -12.14 -1.87
C GLY A 55 9.89 -11.61 -0.44
N PHE A 56 8.77 -11.18 0.15
CA PHE A 56 8.69 -10.69 1.52
C PHE A 56 7.34 -11.06 2.15
N VAL A 57 7.24 -10.98 3.48
CA VAL A 57 6.01 -11.28 4.24
C VAL A 57 5.65 -10.06 5.09
N PRO A 58 4.69 -9.23 4.66
CA PRO A 58 4.25 -8.09 5.45
C PRO A 58 3.24 -8.48 6.54
N ARG A 59 2.97 -7.56 7.46
CA ARG A 59 1.87 -7.68 8.42
C ARG A 59 0.54 -7.50 7.70
N LEU A 60 -0.33 -8.52 7.81
CA LEU A 60 -1.65 -8.54 7.19
C LEU A 60 -2.68 -9.02 8.22
N ALA A 61 -3.93 -8.56 8.06
CA ALA A 61 -5.05 -8.99 8.89
C ALA A 61 -6.27 -9.27 8.02
N GLU A 62 -7.01 -10.33 8.34
CA GLU A 62 -8.28 -10.66 7.67
C GLU A 62 -9.32 -9.53 7.79
N THR A 63 -9.26 -8.78 8.89
CA THR A 63 -10.17 -7.68 9.19
C THR A 63 -9.38 -6.51 9.77
N LEU A 64 -9.54 -5.33 9.17
CA LEU A 64 -9.01 -4.07 9.68
C LEU A 64 -9.98 -3.44 10.68
N ALA A 65 -9.49 -2.47 11.46
CA ALA A 65 -10.31 -1.71 12.41
C ALA A 65 -11.60 -1.18 11.75
N GLY A 66 -12.71 -1.24 12.48
CA GLY A 66 -14.02 -0.84 11.96
C GLY A 66 -14.69 -1.89 11.05
N ASP A 67 -14.30 -3.16 11.13
CA ASP A 67 -14.94 -4.30 10.43
C ASP A 67 -14.78 -4.31 8.91
N PHE A 68 -13.70 -3.71 8.40
CA PHE A 68 -13.33 -3.80 6.99
C PHE A 68 -12.67 -5.14 6.74
N ARG A 69 -13.34 -6.01 5.99
CA ARG A 69 -12.87 -7.39 5.72
C ARG A 69 -12.10 -7.44 4.42
N PHE A 70 -11.09 -8.31 4.38
CA PHE A 70 -10.40 -8.64 3.15
C PHE A 70 -11.42 -9.10 2.09
N GLU A 71 -11.31 -8.54 0.89
CA GLU A 71 -12.14 -8.89 -0.27
C GLU A 71 -11.30 -9.55 -1.35
N SER A 72 -10.16 -8.94 -1.69
CA SER A 72 -9.28 -9.44 -2.76
C SER A 72 -7.88 -8.86 -2.71
N GLY A 73 -6.97 -9.45 -3.49
CA GLY A 73 -5.57 -9.01 -3.57
C GLY A 73 -4.86 -9.37 -4.86
N SER A 74 -3.73 -8.71 -5.10
CA SER A 74 -2.82 -9.02 -6.20
C SER A 74 -1.38 -8.60 -5.88
N ALA A 75 -0.41 -9.31 -6.46
CA ALA A 75 0.94 -8.79 -6.57
C ALA A 75 0.99 -7.60 -7.54
N THR A 76 1.82 -6.60 -7.21
CA THR A 76 2.09 -5.41 -8.02
C THR A 76 3.55 -5.38 -8.46
N GLU A 77 3.85 -4.56 -9.47
CA GLU A 77 5.22 -4.25 -9.87
C GLU A 77 5.38 -2.73 -9.96
N SER A 78 6.40 -2.17 -9.33
CA SER A 78 6.80 -0.77 -9.45
C SER A 78 8.20 -0.66 -10.03
N TYR A 79 8.54 0.47 -10.66
CA TYR A 79 9.87 0.74 -11.18
C TYR A 79 10.15 2.23 -11.23
N ASP A 80 11.43 2.58 -11.23
CA ASP A 80 11.90 3.93 -11.48
C ASP A 80 12.18 4.11 -12.97
N LEU A 81 12.23 5.35 -13.45
CA LEU A 81 12.67 5.66 -14.81
C LEU A 81 14.09 6.24 -14.79
N ASP A 82 14.96 5.73 -15.66
CA ASP A 82 16.27 6.34 -15.91
C ASP A 82 16.14 7.67 -16.70
N SER A 83 17.25 8.36 -16.92
CA SER A 83 17.28 9.63 -17.68
C SER A 83 16.85 9.50 -19.15
N LYS A 84 16.69 8.27 -19.66
CA LYS A 84 16.24 7.95 -21.02
C LYS A 84 14.79 7.43 -21.02
N GLY A 85 14.13 7.38 -19.86
CA GLY A 85 12.77 6.86 -19.72
C GLY A 85 12.67 5.33 -19.72
N ASN A 86 13.78 4.61 -19.50
CA ASN A 86 13.73 3.15 -19.36
C ASN A 86 13.38 2.74 -17.93
N PRO A 87 12.60 1.67 -17.73
CA PRO A 87 12.30 1.15 -16.41
C PRO A 87 13.56 0.51 -15.78
N VAL A 88 13.93 0.98 -14.61
CA VAL A 88 15.01 0.47 -13.75
C VAL A 88 14.47 0.24 -12.33
N ASN A 89 15.24 -0.45 -11.48
CA ASN A 89 14.85 -0.70 -10.08
C ASN A 89 13.44 -1.29 -9.92
N ARG A 90 13.15 -2.35 -10.68
CA ARG A 90 11.86 -3.05 -10.57
C ARG A 90 11.70 -3.66 -9.18
N ARG A 91 10.55 -3.44 -8.56
CA ARG A 91 10.19 -3.93 -7.23
C ARG A 91 8.84 -4.62 -7.34
N LYS A 92 8.69 -5.74 -6.62
CA LYS A 92 7.39 -6.36 -6.44
C LYS A 92 6.76 -5.81 -5.18
N GLY A 93 5.44 -5.64 -5.21
CA GLY A 93 4.65 -5.21 -4.07
C GLY A 93 3.35 -5.98 -4.00
N LEU A 94 2.45 -5.51 -3.13
CA LEU A 94 1.13 -6.07 -2.92
C LEU A 94 0.11 -4.95 -2.91
N ASN A 95 -1.09 -5.24 -3.39
CA ASN A 95 -2.25 -4.39 -3.21
C ASN A 95 -3.44 -5.25 -2.81
N PHE A 96 -4.05 -4.92 -1.68
CA PHE A 96 -5.19 -5.63 -1.10
C PHE A 96 -6.39 -4.69 -0.99
N ARG A 97 -7.58 -5.21 -1.28
CA ARG A 97 -8.85 -4.51 -1.12
C ARG A 97 -9.55 -5.02 0.13
N TYR A 98 -9.98 -4.07 0.95
CA TYR A 98 -10.83 -4.30 2.10
C TYR A 98 -12.17 -3.58 1.89
N ALA A 99 -13.26 -4.23 2.29
CA ALA A 99 -14.59 -3.69 2.12
C ALA A 99 -15.42 -3.81 3.41
N LYS A 100 -16.29 -2.83 3.62
CA LYS A 100 -17.34 -2.84 4.62
C LYS A 100 -18.65 -2.45 3.97
N VAL A 101 -19.71 -3.21 4.21
CA VAL A 101 -21.07 -2.85 3.82
C VAL A 101 -21.84 -2.45 5.07
N LEU A 102 -22.32 -1.20 5.12
CA LEU A 102 -23.18 -0.71 6.19
C LEU A 102 -24.40 -0.03 5.57
N ASN A 103 -25.60 -0.48 5.94
CA ASN A 103 -26.87 0.07 5.42
C ASN A 103 -26.93 0.11 3.88
N GLY A 104 -26.40 -0.93 3.22
CA GLY A 104 -26.36 -1.00 1.75
C GLY A 104 -25.30 -0.11 1.09
N VAL A 105 -24.50 0.63 1.86
CA VAL A 105 -23.39 1.44 1.35
C VAL A 105 -22.09 0.67 1.54
N THR A 106 -21.42 0.38 0.42
CA THR A 106 -20.06 -0.18 0.43
C THR A 106 -19.02 0.92 0.57
N LYS A 107 -18.19 0.82 1.60
CA LYS A 107 -16.93 1.56 1.75
C LYS A 107 -15.78 0.62 1.44
N THR A 108 -14.74 1.12 0.77
CA THR A 108 -13.55 0.33 0.44
C THR A 108 -12.29 1.07 0.83
N VAL A 109 -11.26 0.30 1.20
CA VAL A 109 -9.92 0.77 1.49
C VAL A 109 -8.95 -0.15 0.75
N SER A 110 -7.93 0.41 0.11
CA SER A 110 -6.80 -0.36 -0.39
C SER A 110 -5.65 -0.32 0.61
N LEU A 111 -4.98 -1.46 0.82
CA LEU A 111 -3.69 -1.56 1.48
C LEU A 111 -2.64 -1.91 0.43
N SER A 112 -1.75 -0.97 0.15
CA SER A 112 -0.55 -1.20 -0.67
C SER A 112 0.64 -1.46 0.24
N VAL A 113 1.48 -2.44 -0.16
CA VAL A 113 2.73 -2.73 0.55
C VAL A 113 3.87 -2.88 -0.46
N GLU A 114 4.95 -2.12 -0.26
CA GLU A 114 6.16 -2.20 -1.09
C GLU A 114 7.42 -2.28 -0.23
N PRO A 115 8.44 -3.07 -0.65
CA PRO A 115 9.71 -3.15 0.06
C PRO A 115 10.48 -1.83 -0.11
N SER A 116 10.67 -1.12 0.99
CA SER A 116 11.50 0.09 1.10
C SER A 116 11.61 0.50 2.57
N ALA A 117 12.80 0.94 2.97
CA ALA A 117 13.05 1.47 4.31
C ALA A 117 12.83 2.99 4.42
N THR A 118 12.61 3.68 3.29
CA THR A 118 12.57 5.13 3.25
C THR A 118 11.21 5.62 2.77
N LEU A 119 10.51 6.32 3.66
CA LEU A 119 9.29 7.04 3.39
C LEU A 119 9.50 8.50 3.80
N THR A 120 9.30 9.41 2.86
CA THR A 120 9.22 10.84 3.18
C THR A 120 7.79 11.30 2.91
N GLY A 121 7.14 11.85 3.93
CA GLY A 121 5.89 12.57 3.73
C GLY A 121 6.06 13.74 2.76
N THR A 122 4.96 14.18 2.17
CA THR A 122 4.92 15.42 1.39
C THR A 122 4.75 16.61 2.34
N GLU A 123 5.04 17.83 1.88
CA GLU A 123 4.86 19.06 2.67
C GLU A 123 3.43 19.24 3.22
N ASN A 124 2.44 18.61 2.57
CA ASN A 124 1.03 18.70 2.95
C ASN A 124 0.55 17.52 3.82
N SER A 125 1.46 16.63 4.24
CA SER A 125 1.11 15.51 5.10
C SER A 125 1.02 15.96 6.57
N THR A 126 -0.07 15.60 7.24
CA THR A 126 -0.13 15.68 8.70
C THR A 126 0.66 14.52 9.28
N VAL A 127 1.56 14.80 10.23
CA VAL A 127 2.37 13.78 10.90
C VAL A 127 1.74 13.39 12.22
N VAL A 128 1.54 12.09 12.42
CA VAL A 128 1.05 11.50 13.68
C VAL A 128 2.06 10.48 14.17
N THR A 129 2.44 10.54 15.45
CA THR A 129 3.31 9.54 16.08
C THR A 129 2.49 8.45 16.76
N TYR A 130 2.90 7.20 16.60
CA TYR A 130 2.33 6.06 17.30
C TYR A 130 3.44 5.10 17.75
N GLY A 131 3.75 5.12 19.05
CA GLY A 131 4.98 4.51 19.56
C GLY A 131 6.19 5.13 18.89
N ASP A 132 7.07 4.28 18.34
CA ASP A 132 8.26 4.71 17.57
C ASP A 132 7.99 4.84 16.06
N ILE A 133 6.75 4.63 15.62
CA ILE A 133 6.36 4.71 14.20
C ILE A 133 5.76 6.08 13.90
N THR A 134 6.24 6.67 12.80
CA THR A 134 5.68 7.90 12.22
C THR A 134 4.66 7.54 11.15
N LEU A 135 3.45 8.08 11.29
CA LEU A 135 2.37 7.99 10.31
C LEU A 135 2.27 9.31 9.53
N TYR A 136 2.19 9.21 8.22
CA TYR A 136 1.98 10.34 7.31
C TYR A 136 0.56 10.28 6.77
N CYS A 137 -0.26 11.26 7.15
CA CYS A 137 -1.67 11.35 6.80
C CYS A 137 -1.88 12.43 5.72
N SER A 138 -2.69 12.14 4.69
CA SER A 138 -3.00 13.12 3.64
C SER A 138 -4.42 12.93 3.12
N ASP A 139 -5.07 14.03 2.73
CA ASP A 139 -6.40 14.09 2.09
C ASP A 139 -6.35 14.60 0.63
N MET A 140 -5.17 14.98 0.12
CA MET A 140 -5.02 15.72 -1.14
C MET A 140 -5.62 15.04 -2.37
N GLN A 141 -5.48 13.72 -2.49
CA GLN A 141 -5.93 12.92 -3.64
C GLN A 141 -6.91 11.82 -3.24
N GLY A 142 -7.35 11.85 -1.98
CA GLY A 142 -7.95 10.72 -1.27
C GLY A 142 -7.44 10.70 0.16
N ASN A 143 -8.19 10.09 1.06
CA ASN A 143 -7.73 9.93 2.43
C ASN A 143 -6.72 8.81 2.48
N SER A 144 -5.54 9.06 3.04
CA SER A 144 -4.46 8.10 3.12
C SER A 144 -3.67 8.20 4.42
N VAL A 145 -3.13 7.05 4.84
CA VAL A 145 -2.19 6.93 5.94
C VAL A 145 -1.06 6.02 5.48
N ALA A 146 0.17 6.53 5.51
CA ALA A 146 1.36 5.79 5.13
C ALA A 146 2.36 5.69 6.29
N TRP A 147 3.05 4.56 6.39
CA TRP A 147 4.09 4.35 7.40
C TRP A 147 5.14 3.34 6.93
N VAL A 148 6.26 3.29 7.63
CA VAL A 148 7.31 2.27 7.44
C VAL A 148 7.32 1.34 8.63
N GLN A 149 7.40 0.04 8.36
CA GLN A 149 7.63 -0.98 9.37
C GLN A 149 8.35 -2.16 8.73
N GLU A 150 9.42 -2.65 9.37
CA GLU A 150 10.19 -3.83 8.91
C GLU A 150 10.62 -3.73 7.44
N GLU A 151 11.23 -2.60 7.05
CA GLU A 151 11.69 -2.35 5.67
C GLU A 151 10.59 -2.39 4.59
N ASN A 152 9.34 -2.24 4.99
CA ASN A 152 8.20 -2.13 4.08
C ASN A 152 7.48 -0.80 4.30
N ILE A 153 7.09 -0.16 3.19
CA ILE A 153 6.13 0.94 3.20
C ILE A 153 4.74 0.34 3.10
N TYR A 154 3.88 0.76 4.02
CA TYR A 154 2.45 0.46 4.00
C TYR A 154 1.69 1.74 3.66
N ILE A 155 0.66 1.63 2.82
CA ILE A 155 -0.22 2.74 2.48
C ILE A 155 -1.67 2.23 2.53
N LEU A 156 -2.44 2.78 3.45
CA LEU A 156 -3.90 2.70 3.41
C LEU A 156 -4.43 3.88 2.59
N LEU A 157 -5.34 3.62 1.66
CA LEU A 157 -5.94 4.64 0.80
C LEU A 157 -7.43 4.37 0.61
N ASP A 158 -8.23 5.42 0.81
CA ASP A 158 -9.57 5.53 0.26
C ASP A 158 -9.64 6.74 -0.68
N ILE A 159 -9.62 6.46 -1.98
CA ILE A 159 -9.72 7.47 -3.03
C ILE A 159 -11.09 8.15 -3.07
N ASN A 160 -12.13 7.52 -2.50
CA ASN A 160 -13.49 8.07 -2.51
C ASN A 160 -13.79 8.96 -1.29
N GLN A 161 -12.86 9.08 -0.34
CA GLN A 161 -12.99 9.89 0.88
C GLN A 161 -14.27 9.57 1.69
N LYS A 162 -14.74 8.32 1.65
CA LYS A 162 -15.84 7.79 2.46
C LYS A 162 -15.36 7.23 3.80
N VAL A 163 -14.06 6.97 3.93
CA VAL A 163 -13.37 6.54 5.15
C VAL A 163 -12.50 7.69 5.63
N THR A 164 -12.63 8.10 6.89
CA THR A 164 -11.91 9.26 7.43
C THR A 164 -10.44 8.93 7.71
N ILE A 165 -9.60 9.96 7.83
CA ILE A 165 -8.19 9.78 8.25
C ILE A 165 -8.09 9.11 9.62
N ASP A 166 -9.00 9.41 10.56
CA ASP A 166 -9.01 8.76 11.87
C ASP A 166 -9.34 7.26 11.77
N GLU A 167 -10.31 6.88 10.91
CA GLU A 167 -10.62 5.48 10.62
C GLU A 167 -9.40 4.77 10.02
N LEU A 168 -8.75 5.37 9.01
CA LEU A 168 -7.53 4.81 8.40
C LEU A 168 -6.36 4.72 9.41
N THR A 169 -6.23 5.70 10.30
CA THR A 169 -5.21 5.72 11.35
C THR A 169 -5.46 4.58 12.36
N ALA A 170 -6.72 4.32 12.72
CA ALA A 170 -7.07 3.19 13.56
C ALA A 170 -6.75 1.84 12.89
N MET A 171 -6.98 1.73 11.57
CA MET A 171 -6.58 0.54 10.79
C MET A 171 -5.06 0.36 10.76
N ALA A 172 -4.29 1.43 10.53
CA ALA A 172 -2.83 1.41 10.55
C ALA A 172 -2.29 0.93 11.91
N LYS A 173 -2.81 1.48 13.01
CA LYS A 173 -2.46 1.06 14.38
C LYS A 173 -2.75 -0.42 14.61
N GLY A 174 -3.92 -0.88 14.16
CA GLY A 174 -4.29 -2.29 14.25
C GLY A 174 -3.32 -3.23 13.51
N LEU A 175 -2.81 -2.83 12.35
CA LEU A 175 -1.79 -3.59 11.61
C LEU A 175 -0.42 -3.55 12.29
N ILE A 176 -0.03 -2.39 12.82
CA ILE A 176 1.24 -2.18 13.53
C ILE A 176 1.33 -3.10 14.76
N ASP A 177 0.23 -3.24 15.50
CA ASP A 177 0.16 -4.00 16.76
C ASP A 177 0.06 -5.52 16.57
N ILE A 178 -0.10 -6.01 15.34
CA ILE A 178 -0.10 -7.45 15.07
C ILE A 178 1.24 -7.98 15.55
N LYS A 179 1.24 -8.95 16.46
CA LYS A 179 2.48 -9.63 16.84
C LYS A 179 2.91 -10.50 15.67
N THR A 180 4.15 -10.36 15.23
CA THR A 180 4.78 -11.45 14.48
C THR A 180 5.08 -12.47 15.54
N ASP A 181 4.39 -13.61 15.52
CA ASP A 181 4.85 -14.76 16.26
C ASP A 181 6.24 -15.06 15.69
N SER A 182 7.23 -14.61 16.44
CA SER A 182 8.62 -14.92 16.18
C SER A 182 8.70 -16.42 16.35
N ALA A 183 9.07 -17.12 15.27
CA ALA A 183 9.40 -18.53 15.36
C ALA A 183 10.35 -18.73 16.55
N GLU A 184 9.86 -19.40 17.60
CA GLU A 184 10.71 -20.09 18.57
C GLU A 184 11.48 -21.22 17.89
#